data_AF-A0A920LFZ6-F1
#
_entry.id   AF-A0A920LFZ6-F1
#
_cell.length_a   1.000
_cell.length_b   1.000
_cell.length_c   1.000
_cell.angle_alpha   90.00
_cell.angle_beta   90.00
_cell.angle_gamma   90.00
#
_symmetry.space_group_name_H-M   'P 1'
#
loop_
_entity.id
_entity.type
_entity.pdbx_description
1 polymer ?
#
loop_
_entity_poly.entity_id
_entity_poly.type
_entity_poly.pdbx_seq_one_letter_code
_entity_poly.pdbx_strand_id
1 'polypeptide(L)'
;MGEILENPDTNLIHFIGKDNIVFHCIIFPIMLKMFGNFILPKNVPANEFLNLEGNKISTSRNWAVWLHEYLIDFPDMQDVLRYVLISTCPETKDNDFTWKDFQARNNSELVAIYEILPIEFYH
;
A
#
# COMPACT_ATOMS: atom_id res chain seq x y z
N MET A 1 -18.19 12.59 11.33
CA MET A 1 -17.07 11.81 11.92
C MET A 1 -17.39 11.36 13.34
N GLY A 2 -17.79 12.28 14.24
CA GLY A 2 -18.20 11.94 15.63
C GLY A 2 -19.31 10.88 15.71
N GLU A 3 -20.42 11.05 14.97
CA GLU A 3 -21.55 10.11 14.98
C GLU A 3 -21.19 8.67 14.59
N ILE A 4 -20.23 8.48 13.67
CA ILE A 4 -19.79 7.14 13.24
C ILE A 4 -18.98 6.46 14.34
N LEU A 5 -18.14 7.23 15.03
CA LEU A 5 -17.28 6.75 16.11
C LEU A 5 -18.04 6.50 17.42
N GLU A 6 -19.26 7.02 17.56
CA GLU A 6 -20.12 6.80 18.72
C GLU A 6 -21.13 5.65 18.51
N ASN A 7 -21.33 5.22 17.26
CA ASN A 7 -22.25 4.13 16.95
C ASN A 7 -21.61 2.76 17.25
N PRO A 8 -22.14 1.98 18.22
CA PRO A 8 -21.58 0.69 18.62
C PRO A 8 -21.68 -0.41 17.54
N ASP A 9 -22.53 -0.24 16.53
CA ASP A 9 -22.67 -1.18 15.41
C ASP A 9 -21.59 -0.98 14.33
N THR A 10 -20.77 0.08 14.45
CA THR A 10 -19.70 0.37 13.51
C THR A 10 -18.46 -0.48 13.80
N ASN A 11 -17.91 -1.13 12.76
CA ASN A 11 -16.61 -1.80 12.84
C ASN A 11 -15.52 -0.91 12.27
N LEU A 12 -14.63 -0.41 13.13
CA LEU A 12 -13.47 0.39 12.73
C LEU A 12 -12.28 -0.52 12.38
N ILE A 13 -11.78 -0.43 11.16
CA ILE A 13 -10.60 -1.18 10.67
C ILE A 13 -9.54 -0.19 10.22
N HIS A 14 -8.32 -0.33 10.74
CA HIS A 14 -7.19 0.55 10.43
C HIS A 14 -6.15 -0.17 9.58
N PHE A 15 -6.09 0.13 8.28
CA PHE A 15 -5.00 -0.32 7.41
C PHE A 15 -3.82 0.63 7.52
N ILE A 16 -2.68 0.14 7.98
CA ILE A 16 -1.49 0.97 8.27
C ILE A 16 -0.19 0.27 7.90
N GLY A 17 0.93 1.00 7.93
CA GLY A 17 2.27 0.41 7.96
C GLY A 17 2.65 -0.04 9.38
N LYS A 18 3.57 -1.01 9.49
CA LYS A 18 4.03 -1.56 10.79
C LYS A 18 4.59 -0.51 11.76
N ASP A 19 5.15 0.57 11.22
CA ASP A 19 5.69 1.70 11.97
C ASP A 19 4.64 2.47 12.78
N ASN A 20 3.36 2.34 12.41
CA ASN A 20 2.25 3.02 13.06
C ASN A 20 1.48 2.15 14.06
N ILE A 21 1.86 0.88 14.26
CA ILE A 21 1.15 -0.05 15.16
C ILE A 21 0.99 0.52 16.58
N VAL A 22 2.06 1.06 17.16
CA VAL A 22 2.04 1.61 18.52
C VAL A 22 1.02 2.75 18.64
N PHE A 23 0.93 3.61 17.63
CA PHE A 23 -0.03 4.71 17.65
C PHE A 23 -1.46 4.17 17.56
N HIS A 24 -1.77 3.28 16.62
CA HIS A 24 -3.14 2.83 16.38
C HIS A 24 -3.65 1.78 17.39
N CYS A 25 -2.76 1.05 18.06
CA CYS A 25 -3.14 0.02 19.03
C CYS A 25 -3.03 0.48 20.50
N ILE A 26 -2.31 1.57 20.79
CA ILE A 26 -2.09 2.04 22.17
C ILE A 26 -2.49 3.50 22.31
N ILE A 27 -1.81 4.41 21.62
CA ILE A 27 -1.97 5.86 21.84
C ILE A 27 -3.37 6.31 21.44
N PHE A 28 -3.82 5.93 20.24
CA PHE A 28 -5.14 6.29 19.72
C PHE A 28 -6.29 5.72 20.55
N PRO A 29 -6.32 4.41 20.92
CA PRO A 29 -7.33 3.89 21.85
C PRO A 29 -7.35 4.58 23.22
N ILE A 30 -6.19 4.97 23.78
CA ILE A 30 -6.14 5.75 25.03
C ILE A 30 -6.80 7.10 24.83
N MET A 31 -6.44 7.83 23.76
CA MET A 31 -7.05 9.13 23.46
C MET A 31 -8.58 9.00 23.31
N LEU A 32 -9.06 8.01 22.56
CA LEU A 32 -10.49 7.77 22.40
C LEU A 32 -11.19 7.60 23.75
N LYS A 33 -10.65 6.76 24.64
CA LYS A 33 -11.20 6.55 25.99
C LYS A 33 -11.13 7.80 26.87
N MET A 34 -10.16 8.68 26.67
CA MET A 34 -10.03 9.92 27.45
C MET A 34 -11.02 11.00 27.00
N PHE A 35 -11.33 11.07 25.71
CA PHE A 35 -12.19 12.12 25.14
C PHE A 35 -13.67 11.71 25.04
N GLY A 36 -14.02 10.44 25.22
CA GLY A 36 -15.40 9.98 25.20
C GLY A 36 -15.53 8.47 25.18
N ASN A 37 -16.75 7.99 24.95
CA ASN A 37 -17.03 6.56 24.83
C ASN A 37 -17.09 6.15 23.34
N PHE A 38 -15.99 6.39 22.61
CA PHE A 38 -15.89 6.07 21.20
C PHE A 38 -15.57 4.59 20.97
N ILE A 39 -16.00 4.06 19.82
CA ILE A 39 -15.62 2.72 19.35
C ILE A 39 -14.12 2.60 19.18
N LEU A 40 -13.57 1.46 19.56
CA LEU A 40 -12.16 1.16 19.37
C LEU A 40 -11.94 0.41 18.05
N PRO A 41 -10.73 0.48 17.47
CA PRO A 41 -10.39 -0.32 16.29
C PRO A 41 -10.60 -1.81 16.58
N LYS A 42 -11.42 -2.46 15.76
CA LYS A 42 -11.69 -3.91 15.84
C LYS A 42 -10.54 -4.72 15.27
N ASN A 43 -9.92 -4.20 14.22
CA ASN A 43 -8.75 -4.81 13.60
C ASN A 43 -7.81 -3.73 13.09
N VAL A 44 -6.51 -4.00 13.13
CA VAL A 44 -5.45 -3.11 12.66
C VAL A 44 -4.50 -3.89 11.76
N PRO A 45 -4.90 -4.23 10.51
CA PRO A 45 -3.99 -4.83 9.55
C PRO A 45 -2.81 -3.90 9.30
N ALA A 46 -1.60 -4.43 9.52
CA ALA A 46 -0.37 -3.70 9.33
C ALA A 46 0.52 -4.39 8.31
N ASN A 47 0.99 -3.65 7.32
CA ASN A 47 1.92 -4.16 6.32
C ASN A 47 3.37 -3.91 6.70
N GLU A 48 4.24 -4.83 6.29
CA GLU A 48 5.69 -4.68 6.35
C GLU A 48 6.17 -3.64 5.31
N PHE A 49 7.47 -3.32 5.28
CA PHE A 49 7.96 -2.29 4.36
C PHE A 49 8.05 -2.79 2.92
N LEU A 50 7.76 -1.89 1.98
CA LEU A 50 8.08 -2.06 0.57
C LEU A 50 9.36 -1.27 0.27
N ASN A 51 10.37 -1.95 -0.24
CA ASN A 51 11.61 -1.38 -0.77
C ASN A 51 11.49 -1.16 -2.29
N LEU A 52 12.40 -0.37 -2.85
CA LEU A 52 12.52 -0.10 -4.26
C LEU A 52 13.95 -0.37 -4.71
N GLU A 53 14.12 -1.34 -5.61
CA GLU A 53 15.42 -1.74 -6.19
C GLU A 53 16.48 -1.96 -5.10
N GLY A 54 16.14 -2.79 -4.10
CA GLY A 54 16.99 -3.15 -2.97
C GLY A 54 17.19 -2.06 -1.91
N ASN A 55 16.55 -0.89 -2.06
CA ASN A 55 16.75 0.27 -1.20
C ASN A 55 15.45 0.72 -0.54
N LYS A 56 15.55 1.22 0.70
CA LYS A 56 14.39 1.80 1.40
C LYS A 56 13.89 3.03 0.66
N ILE A 57 12.58 3.05 0.37
CA ILE A 57 11.88 4.21 -0.21
C ILE A 57 12.16 5.47 0.62
N SER A 58 12.44 6.58 -0.04
CA SER A 58 12.79 7.85 0.60
C SER A 58 12.41 9.04 -0.25
N THR A 59 11.46 9.83 0.26
CA THR A 59 11.04 11.09 -0.37
C THR A 59 12.15 12.13 -0.35
N SER A 60 12.92 12.22 0.74
CA SER A 60 14.04 13.18 0.86
C SER A 60 15.21 12.88 -0.08
N ARG A 61 15.42 11.61 -0.45
CA ARG A 61 16.42 11.22 -1.45
C ARG A 61 15.84 11.14 -2.87
N ASN A 62 14.59 11.54 -3.07
CA ASN A 62 13.85 11.33 -4.31
C ASN A 62 13.94 9.88 -4.84
N TRP A 63 13.86 8.91 -3.94
CA TRP A 63 13.94 7.48 -4.22
C TRP A 63 12.59 6.82 -3.94
N ALA A 64 11.66 7.00 -4.88
CA ALA A 64 10.31 6.46 -4.84
C ALA A 64 9.76 6.37 -6.26
N VAL A 65 8.76 5.50 -6.46
CA VAL A 65 7.90 5.57 -7.64
C VAL A 65 6.75 6.51 -7.31
N TRP A 66 6.70 7.66 -7.97
CA TRP A 66 5.63 8.64 -7.78
C TRP A 66 4.45 8.30 -8.68
N LEU A 67 3.27 8.06 -8.09
CA LEU A 67 2.09 7.62 -8.85
C LEU A 67 1.72 8.58 -10.00
N HIS A 68 1.80 9.89 -9.79
CA HIS A 68 1.44 10.86 -10.81
C HIS A 68 2.43 10.88 -11.99
N GLU A 69 3.73 10.66 -11.74
CA GLU A 69 4.74 10.53 -12.79
C GLU A 69 4.55 9.20 -13.54
N TYR A 70 4.34 8.10 -12.80
CA TYR A 70 4.04 6.79 -13.36
C TYR A 70 2.86 6.83 -14.33
N LEU A 71 1.76 7.53 -13.99
CA LEU A 71 0.58 7.62 -14.85
C LEU A 71 0.81 8.47 -16.12
N ILE A 72 1.84 9.32 -16.13
CA ILE A 72 2.25 10.06 -17.33
C ILE A 72 3.10 9.16 -18.23
N ASP A 73 4.04 8.41 -17.64
CA ASP A 73 4.95 7.54 -18.39
C ASP A 73 4.26 6.26 -18.90
N PHE A 74 3.24 5.77 -18.16
CA PHE A 74 2.46 4.57 -18.47
C PHE A 74 0.94 4.87 -18.48
N PRO A 75 0.43 5.59 -19.50
CA PRO A 75 -0.99 5.90 -19.60
C PRO A 75 -1.85 4.63 -19.58
N ASP A 76 -2.97 4.69 -18.85
CA ASP A 76 -3.95 3.60 -18.70
C ASP A 76 -3.44 2.30 -18.06
N MET A 77 -2.19 2.26 -17.56
CA MET A 77 -1.60 1.06 -16.92
C MET A 77 -1.77 0.99 -15.39
N GLN A 78 -2.67 1.79 -14.82
CA GLN A 78 -2.96 1.81 -13.38
C GLN A 78 -3.31 0.44 -12.78
N ASP A 79 -4.02 -0.40 -13.54
CA ASP A 79 -4.41 -1.74 -13.09
C ASP A 79 -3.22 -2.70 -13.06
N VAL A 80 -2.24 -2.52 -13.94
CA VAL A 80 -0.97 -3.27 -13.90
C VAL A 80 -0.21 -2.93 -12.62
N LEU A 81 -0.08 -1.64 -12.29
CA LEU A 81 0.55 -1.21 -11.05
C LEU A 81 -0.17 -1.77 -9.82
N ARG A 82 -1.50 -1.69 -9.78
CA ARG A 82 -2.31 -2.27 -8.70
C ARG A 82 -2.10 -3.76 -8.58
N TYR A 83 -2.11 -4.49 -9.70
CA TYR A 83 -1.90 -5.93 -9.73
C TYR A 83 -0.54 -6.30 -9.16
N VAL A 84 0.54 -5.65 -9.63
CA VAL A 84 1.89 -5.93 -9.14
C VAL A 84 1.97 -5.65 -7.64
N LEU A 85 1.54 -4.48 -7.17
CA LEU A 85 1.62 -4.12 -5.74
C LEU A 85 0.80 -5.04 -4.83
N ILE A 86 -0.38 -5.51 -5.28
CA ILE A 86 -1.21 -6.44 -4.51
C ILE A 86 -0.59 -7.84 -4.54
N SER A 87 -0.09 -8.29 -5.69
CA SER A 87 0.56 -9.61 -5.83
C SER A 87 1.86 -9.74 -5.01
N THR A 88 2.49 -8.60 -4.72
CA THR A 88 3.71 -8.49 -3.92
C THR A 88 3.45 -7.77 -2.59
N CYS A 89 2.21 -7.78 -2.11
CA CYS A 89 1.86 -7.11 -0.86
C CYS A 89 2.73 -7.64 0.31
N PRO A 90 3.41 -6.77 1.07
CA PRO A 90 4.27 -7.18 2.17
C PRO A 90 3.42 -7.53 3.41
N GLU A 91 2.77 -8.70 3.38
CA GLU A 91 1.86 -9.16 4.44
C GLU A 91 2.59 -9.80 5.62
N THR A 92 3.71 -10.48 5.38
CA THR A 92 4.42 -11.28 6.40
C THR A 92 5.90 -10.95 6.53
N LYS A 93 6.48 -10.31 5.52
CA LYS A 93 7.88 -9.87 5.48
C LYS A 93 8.00 -8.66 4.56
N ASP A 94 9.07 -7.89 4.75
CA ASP A 94 9.43 -6.83 3.83
C ASP A 94 9.51 -7.38 2.39
N ASN A 95 9.07 -6.59 1.42
CA ASN A 95 9.15 -6.94 0.01
C ASN A 95 9.92 -5.87 -0.77
N ASP A 96 10.40 -6.23 -1.95
CA ASP A 96 11.16 -5.33 -2.82
C ASP A 96 10.46 -5.19 -4.16
N PHE A 97 10.17 -3.96 -4.54
CA PHE A 97 9.70 -3.65 -5.88
C PHE A 97 10.90 -3.52 -6.81
N THR A 98 10.92 -4.30 -7.88
CA THR A 98 11.89 -4.15 -8.97
C THR A 98 11.17 -3.93 -10.29
N TRP A 99 11.72 -3.08 -11.14
CA TRP A 99 11.21 -2.83 -12.49
C TRP A 99 11.26 -4.09 -13.35
N LYS A 100 12.26 -4.95 -13.11
CA LYS A 100 12.39 -6.24 -13.78
C LYS A 100 11.22 -7.16 -13.45
N ASP A 101 10.84 -7.29 -12.18
CA ASP A 101 9.70 -8.12 -11.79
C ASP A 101 8.37 -7.50 -12.25
N PHE A 102 8.26 -6.17 -12.21
CA PHE A 102 7.13 -5.45 -12.77
C PHE A 102 6.95 -5.75 -14.28
N GLN A 103 8.03 -5.66 -15.06
CA GLN A 103 8.03 -5.99 -16.48
C GLN A 103 7.68 -7.46 -16.72
N ALA A 104 8.28 -8.37 -15.96
CA ALA A 104 8.06 -9.80 -16.10
C ALA A 104 6.60 -10.19 -15.84
N ARG A 105 5.98 -9.62 -14.80
CA ARG A 105 4.57 -9.86 -14.46
C ARG A 105 3.64 -9.26 -15.52
N ASN A 106 3.91 -8.05 -15.98
CA ASN A 106 3.14 -7.46 -17.08
C ASN A 106 3.18 -8.35 -18.32
N ASN A 107 4.39 -8.69 -18.78
CA ASN A 107 4.60 -9.34 -20.07
C ASN A 107 4.25 -10.85 -20.05
N SER A 108 4.34 -11.51 -18.90
CA SER A 108 4.07 -12.95 -18.80
C SER A 108 2.64 -13.26 -18.35
N GLU A 109 2.06 -12.44 -17.46
CA GLU A 109 0.77 -12.73 -16.84
C GLU A 109 -0.35 -11.89 -17.43
N LEU A 110 -0.10 -10.62 -17.76
CA LEU A 110 -1.17 -9.72 -18.21
C LEU A 110 -1.24 -9.56 -19.72
N VAL A 111 -0.10 -9.49 -20.44
CA VAL A 111 -0.07 -9.49 -21.91
C VAL A 111 -0.67 -10.80 -22.47
N ALA A 112 -0.37 -11.93 -21.84
CA ALA A 112 -0.86 -13.24 -22.27
C ALA A 112 -2.35 -13.48 -21.98
N ILE A 113 -2.92 -12.81 -20.95
CA ILE A 113 -4.30 -13.04 -20.50
C ILE A 113 -5.26 -11.94 -20.99
N TYR A 114 -4.79 -10.69 -21.09
CA TYR A 114 -5.63 -9.53 -21.38
C TYR A 114 -5.21 -8.74 -22.64
N GLU A 115 -4.24 -9.25 -23.42
CA GLU A 115 -3.76 -8.62 -24.67
C GLU A 115 -3.29 -7.16 -24.53
N ILE A 116 -2.84 -6.77 -23.34
CA ILE A 116 -2.25 -5.43 -23.13
C ILE A 116 -0.88 -5.32 -23.83
N LEU A 117 -0.42 -4.09 -24.07
CA LEU A 117 0.87 -3.86 -24.73
C LEU A 117 2.05 -4.28 -23.82
N PRO A 118 3.09 -4.93 -24.39
CA PRO A 118 4.31 -5.23 -23.64
C PRO A 118 5.03 -3.93 -23.26
N ILE A 119 5.59 -3.92 -22.05
CA ILE A 119 6.45 -2.82 -21.60
C ILE A 119 7.90 -3.20 -21.92
N GLU A 120 8.62 -2.31 -22.62
CA GLU A 120 10.07 -2.34 -22.74
C GLU A 120 10.64 -1.12 -22.01
N PHE A 121 11.39 -1.34 -20.93
CA PHE A 121 12.23 -0.31 -20.36
C PHE A 121 13.49 -0.20 -21.23
N TYR A 122 13.58 0.83 -22.08
CA TYR A 122 14.84 1.16 -22.75
C TYR A 122 15.83 1.63 -21.67
N HIS A 123 16.97 0.92 -21.57
CA HIS A 123 18.07 1.25 -20.67
C HIS A 123 18.56 2.70 -20.82
#